data_AF-A0A1I7UTI1-F1
#
_entry.id   AF-A0A1I7UTI1-F1
#
_cell.length_a   1.000
_cell.length_b   1.000
_cell.length_c   1.000
_cell.angle_alpha   90.00
_cell.angle_beta   90.00
_cell.angle_gamma   90.00
#
_symmetry.space_group_name_H-M   'P 1'
#
loop_
_entity.id
_entity.type
_entity.pdbx_description
1 polymer ?
#
loop_
_entity_poly.entity_id
_entity_poly.type
_entity_poly.pdbx_seq_one_letter_code
_entity_poly.pdbx_strand_id
1 'polypeptide(L)'
;MDLLRLPLVVLIEVFKNMNFGEKFLISLLSKRARNTLKLTCVAPHLSFQLSKDFYIYTSNCHTVVEDGEHFLIEGEILYMSIHRDIIILHEPWLYKQLLLAGYLLDLFTNSTISIKLFKPTPPASAWEFMKLINQRQPRIKSVVNWLSGDSSEFVPKILDECTEVIDFLAILGTYPDDFVYTPPRPFKAK
;
A
#
# COMPACT_ATOMS: atom_id res chain seq x y z
N MET A 1 -16.73 -18.98 20.16
CA MET A 1 -17.89 -18.40 19.46
C MET A 1 -17.51 -18.20 17.99
N ASP A 2 -18.40 -18.54 17.06
CA ASP A 2 -18.15 -18.35 15.62
C ASP A 2 -18.54 -16.90 15.24
N LEU A 3 -17.56 -16.00 15.28
CA LEU A 3 -17.74 -14.56 15.02
C LEU A 3 -18.54 -14.32 13.73
N LEU A 4 -18.26 -15.10 12.69
CA LEU A 4 -18.84 -14.92 11.36
C LEU A 4 -20.31 -15.37 11.25
N ARG A 5 -20.89 -15.93 12.30
CA ARG A 5 -22.32 -16.26 12.39
C ARG A 5 -23.17 -15.14 13.01
N LEU A 6 -22.55 -14.09 13.53
CA LEU A 6 -23.29 -12.95 14.06
C LEU A 6 -24.03 -12.19 12.94
N PRO A 7 -25.13 -11.48 13.27
CA PRO A 7 -25.79 -10.61 12.30
C PRO A 7 -24.85 -9.56 11.71
N LEU A 8 -25.05 -9.20 10.44
CA LEU A 8 -24.17 -8.28 9.71
C LEU A 8 -24.02 -6.92 10.43
N VAL A 9 -25.10 -6.41 11.03
CA VAL A 9 -25.09 -5.14 11.78
C VAL A 9 -24.15 -5.20 12.99
N VAL A 10 -24.10 -6.36 13.67
CA VAL A 10 -23.18 -6.58 14.78
C VAL A 10 -21.74 -6.67 14.28
N LEU A 11 -21.52 -7.38 13.15
CA LEU A 11 -20.21 -7.50 12.53
C LEU A 11 -19.61 -6.16 12.08
N ILE A 12 -20.45 -5.25 11.57
CA ILE A 12 -20.03 -3.88 11.23
C ILE A 12 -19.45 -3.19 12.46
N GLU A 13 -20.15 -3.23 13.59
CA GLU A 13 -19.68 -2.57 14.81
C GLU A 13 -18.43 -3.27 15.38
N VAL A 14 -18.36 -4.60 15.32
CA VAL A 14 -17.17 -5.34 15.72
C VAL A 14 -15.95 -4.93 14.88
N PHE A 15 -16.06 -4.96 13.55
CA PHE A 15 -14.95 -4.61 12.68
C PHE A 15 -14.60 -3.12 12.75
N LYS A 16 -15.57 -2.24 13.01
CA LYS A 16 -15.29 -0.82 13.24
C LYS A 16 -14.35 -0.61 14.43
N ASN A 17 -14.50 -1.43 15.49
CA ASN A 17 -13.68 -1.34 16.70
C ASN A 17 -12.37 -2.16 16.63
N MET A 18 -12.15 -2.93 15.56
CA MET A 18 -10.90 -3.65 15.34
C MET A 18 -9.82 -2.76 14.71
N ASN A 19 -8.57 -2.99 15.09
CA ASN A 19 -7.42 -2.36 14.47
C ASN A 19 -7.10 -2.97 13.08
N PHE A 20 -6.18 -2.34 12.34
CA PHE A 20 -5.83 -2.77 10.99
C PHE A 20 -5.21 -4.17 10.96
N GLY A 21 -4.30 -4.48 11.89
CA GLY A 21 -3.68 -5.79 12.00
C GLY A 21 -4.71 -6.90 12.27
N GLU A 22 -5.65 -6.67 13.17
CA GLU A 22 -6.75 -7.60 13.46
C GLU A 22 -7.62 -7.85 12.22
N LYS A 23 -8.00 -6.79 11.50
CA LYS A 23 -8.77 -6.88 10.25
C LYS A 23 -8.04 -7.71 9.20
N PHE A 24 -6.75 -7.45 9.04
CA PHE A 24 -5.90 -8.20 8.12
C PHE A 24 -5.81 -9.68 8.52
N LEU A 25 -5.58 -9.99 9.80
CA LEU A 25 -5.54 -11.38 10.27
C LEU A 25 -6.88 -12.10 10.02
N ILE A 26 -8.02 -11.44 10.26
CA ILE A 26 -9.34 -12.00 9.95
C ILE A 26 -9.50 -12.30 8.46
N SER A 27 -8.99 -11.43 7.58
CA SER A 27 -9.11 -11.64 6.13
C SER A 27 -8.34 -12.86 5.63
N LEU A 28 -7.36 -13.35 6.40
CA LEU A 28 -6.60 -14.58 6.13
C LEU A 28 -7.33 -15.86 6.56
N LEU A 29 -8.28 -15.79 7.50
CA LEU A 29 -8.92 -16.99 8.08
C LEU A 29 -9.74 -17.81 7.07
N SER A 30 -10.52 -17.15 6.21
CA SER A 30 -11.33 -17.82 5.19
C SER A 30 -11.82 -16.87 4.11
N LYS A 31 -12.28 -17.42 2.98
CA LYS A 31 -12.98 -16.64 1.94
C LYS A 31 -14.20 -15.89 2.49
N ARG A 32 -14.96 -16.53 3.39
CA ARG A 32 -16.13 -15.90 4.04
C ARG A 32 -15.72 -14.72 4.91
N ALA A 33 -14.68 -14.88 5.73
CA ALA A 33 -14.18 -13.82 6.59
C ALA A 33 -13.77 -12.60 5.76
N ARG A 34 -12.95 -12.83 4.72
CA ARG A 34 -12.51 -11.82 3.76
C ARG A 34 -13.66 -11.06 3.10
N ASN A 35 -14.65 -11.80 2.56
CA ASN A 35 -15.81 -11.19 1.89
C ASN A 35 -16.65 -10.38 2.86
N THR A 36 -16.82 -10.86 4.09
CA THR A 36 -17.56 -10.15 5.14
C THR A 36 -16.85 -8.83 5.45
N LEU A 37 -15.53 -8.87 5.63
CA LEU A 37 -14.70 -7.71 5.93
C LEU A 37 -14.76 -6.66 4.81
N LYS A 38 -14.67 -7.10 3.56
CA LYS A 38 -14.82 -6.25 2.38
C LYS A 38 -16.15 -5.49 2.33
N LEU A 39 -17.24 -6.10 2.81
CA LEU A 39 -18.58 -5.50 2.80
C LEU A 39 -18.86 -4.57 3.97
N THR A 40 -18.19 -4.79 5.10
CA THR A 40 -18.58 -4.17 6.39
C THR A 40 -17.52 -3.24 6.96
N CYS A 41 -16.26 -3.37 6.53
CA CYS A 41 -15.18 -2.56 7.04
C CYS A 41 -15.18 -1.17 6.40
N VAL A 42 -15.03 -0.14 7.23
CA VAL A 42 -14.69 1.20 6.76
C VAL A 42 -13.31 1.15 6.09
N ALA A 43 -13.21 1.71 4.88
CA ALA A 43 -11.96 1.72 4.15
C ALA A 43 -10.91 2.58 4.89
N PRO A 44 -9.79 1.99 5.35
CA PRO A 44 -8.73 2.75 5.99
C PRO A 44 -7.98 3.62 4.97
N HIS A 45 -7.26 4.61 5.48
CA HIS A 45 -6.19 5.20 4.72
C HIS A 45 -4.99 4.25 4.74
N LEU A 46 -4.45 3.86 3.58
CA LEU A 46 -3.29 2.98 3.50
C LEU A 46 -2.06 3.79 3.07
N SER A 47 -1.01 3.75 3.87
CA SER A 47 0.28 4.31 3.49
C SER A 47 1.24 3.18 3.15
N PHE A 48 1.65 3.12 1.89
CA PHE A 48 2.65 2.19 1.39
C PHE A 48 4.02 2.84 1.43
N GLN A 49 5.01 2.14 1.95
CA GLN A 49 6.39 2.57 1.96
C GLN A 49 7.29 1.46 1.43
N LEU A 50 7.87 1.69 0.26
CA LEU A 50 8.85 0.82 -0.34
C LEU A 50 10.24 1.31 0.07
N SER A 51 11.03 0.40 0.63
CA SER A 51 12.42 0.65 1.03
C SER A 51 13.21 -0.66 1.00
N LYS A 52 14.01 -0.97 2.03
CA LYS A 52 14.61 -2.30 2.20
C LYS A 52 13.51 -3.35 2.46
N ASP A 53 12.64 -3.04 3.41
CA ASP A 53 11.41 -3.78 3.67
C ASP A 53 10.21 -3.01 3.12
N PHE A 54 9.08 -3.70 3.01
CA PHE A 54 7.82 -3.11 2.54
C PHE A 54 6.89 -2.87 3.72
N TYR A 55 6.66 -1.60 4.04
CA TYR A 55 5.85 -1.19 5.18
C TYR A 55 4.48 -0.69 4.72
N ILE A 56 3.46 -1.05 5.48
CA ILE A 56 2.08 -0.67 5.21
C ILE A 56 1.49 -0.23 6.54
N TYR A 57 1.05 1.02 6.63
CA TYR A 57 0.49 1.55 7.87
C TYR A 57 -0.79 2.36 7.63
N THR A 58 -1.67 2.37 8.63
CA THR A 58 -2.93 3.12 8.61
C THR A 58 -2.89 4.41 9.43
N SER A 59 -1.88 4.56 10.29
CA SER A 59 -1.64 5.72 11.15
C SER A 59 -0.16 6.09 11.14
N ASN A 60 0.19 7.30 11.58
CA ASN A 60 1.58 7.78 11.68
C ASN A 60 2.34 7.13 12.86
N CYS A 61 2.31 5.80 12.96
CA CYS A 61 2.95 5.08 14.05
C CYS A 61 4.32 4.54 13.61
N HIS A 62 5.37 4.93 14.33
CA HIS A 62 6.74 4.45 14.15
C HIS A 62 7.11 3.47 15.27
N THR A 63 6.35 2.39 15.41
CA THR A 63 6.74 1.30 16.32
C THR A 63 7.61 0.30 15.58
N VAL A 64 8.80 0.04 16.14
CA VAL A 64 9.66 -1.06 15.71
C VAL A 64 9.04 -2.36 16.22
N VAL A 65 8.81 -3.31 15.31
CA VAL A 65 8.30 -4.64 15.62
C VAL A 65 9.39 -5.63 15.22
N GLU A 66 9.86 -6.43 16.17
CA GLU A 66 11.02 -7.31 15.96
C GLU A 66 10.64 -8.76 15.64
N ASP A 67 9.39 -9.18 15.87
CA ASP A 67 8.96 -10.55 15.63
C ASP A 67 8.08 -10.69 14.38
N GLY A 68 8.40 -11.67 13.54
CA GLY A 68 7.77 -11.90 12.24
C GLY A 68 7.32 -13.35 12.11
N GLU A 69 6.21 -13.57 11.43
CA GLU A 69 5.61 -14.89 11.20
C GLU A 69 5.39 -15.13 9.70
N HIS A 70 5.21 -16.40 9.33
CA HIS A 70 4.89 -16.79 7.95
C HIS A 70 3.38 -16.86 7.74
N PHE A 71 2.87 -16.15 6.74
CA PHE A 71 1.46 -16.14 6.36
C PHE A 71 1.25 -16.61 4.93
N LEU A 72 0.15 -17.32 4.68
CA LEU A 72 -0.24 -17.77 3.34
C LEU A 72 -1.22 -16.79 2.70
N ILE A 73 -0.82 -16.13 1.62
CA ILE A 73 -1.67 -15.22 0.83
C ILE A 73 -1.69 -15.68 -0.62
N GLU A 74 -2.88 -16.01 -1.12
CA GLU A 74 -3.09 -16.42 -2.51
C GLU A 74 -2.19 -17.59 -2.98
N GLY A 75 -1.76 -18.44 -2.05
CA GLY A 75 -0.89 -19.59 -2.34
C GLY A 75 0.60 -19.32 -2.11
N GLU A 76 0.98 -18.06 -1.86
CA GLU A 76 2.36 -17.66 -1.57
C GLU A 76 2.58 -17.50 -0.06
N ILE A 77 3.75 -17.91 0.41
CA ILE A 77 4.17 -17.70 1.80
C ILE A 77 4.91 -16.36 1.88
N LEU A 78 4.46 -15.49 2.79
CA LEU A 78 5.08 -14.19 3.07
C LEU A 78 5.57 -14.14 4.52
N TYR A 79 6.82 -13.73 4.72
CA TYR A 79 7.38 -13.47 6.04
C TYR A 79 7.11 -12.02 6.48
N MET A 80 6.21 -11.84 7.46
CA MET A 80 5.71 -10.52 7.85
C MET A 80 5.59 -10.34 9.36
N SER A 81 5.77 -9.09 9.81
CA SER A 81 5.37 -8.66 11.15
C SER A 81 4.06 -7.89 11.06
N ILE A 82 3.09 -8.24 11.92
CA ILE A 82 1.78 -7.58 11.98
C ILE A 82 1.61 -6.99 13.37
N HIS A 83 1.32 -5.70 13.43
CA HIS A 83 0.94 -4.99 14.64
C HIS A 83 -0.30 -4.14 14.35
N ARG A 84 -0.91 -3.59 15.42
CA ARG A 84 -2.20 -2.87 15.38
C ARG A 84 -2.46 -2.06 14.12
N ASP A 85 -1.50 -1.21 13.72
CA ASP A 85 -1.65 -0.29 12.59
C ASP A 85 -0.54 -0.43 11.53
N ILE A 86 0.26 -1.50 11.59
CA ILE A 86 1.39 -1.68 10.68
C ILE A 86 1.56 -3.15 10.28
N ILE A 87 1.81 -3.36 8.99
CA ILE A 87 2.28 -4.61 8.41
C ILE A 87 3.66 -4.34 7.80
N ILE A 88 4.62 -5.18 8.15
CA ILE A 88 5.98 -5.13 7.61
C ILE A 88 6.20 -6.43 6.88
N LEU A 89 6.51 -6.36 5.58
CA LEU A 89 6.98 -7.48 4.79
C LEU A 89 8.49 -7.41 4.72
N HIS A 90 9.16 -8.37 5.36
CA HIS A 90 10.63 -8.49 5.48
C HIS A 90 11.27 -9.11 4.23
N GLU A 91 10.56 -9.08 3.11
CA GLU A 91 10.97 -9.73 1.88
C GLU A 91 11.33 -8.70 0.80
N PRO A 92 12.54 -8.80 0.22
CA PRO A 92 13.00 -7.86 -0.79
C PRO A 92 12.37 -8.11 -2.17
N TRP A 93 11.64 -9.22 -2.33
CA TRP A 93 11.11 -9.65 -3.62
C TRP A 93 9.93 -8.77 -4.03
N LEU A 94 10.12 -7.98 -5.10
CA LEU A 94 9.11 -7.07 -5.64
C LEU A 94 7.76 -7.77 -5.86
N TYR A 95 7.74 -8.99 -6.41
CA TYR A 95 6.49 -9.70 -6.70
C TYR A 95 5.64 -9.94 -5.43
N LYS A 96 6.27 -10.20 -4.27
CA LYS A 96 5.55 -10.39 -3.00
C LYS A 96 5.05 -9.07 -2.42
N GLN A 97 5.82 -7.99 -2.60
CA GLN A 97 5.37 -6.64 -2.23
C GLN A 97 4.14 -6.24 -3.05
N LEU A 98 4.18 -6.48 -4.37
CA LEU A 98 3.06 -6.27 -5.29
C LEU A 98 1.86 -7.15 -4.95
N LEU A 99 2.08 -8.42 -4.61
CA LEU A 99 1.03 -9.35 -4.18
C LEU A 99 0.32 -8.84 -2.93
N LEU A 100 1.08 -8.47 -1.89
CA LEU A 100 0.51 -7.97 -0.65
C LEU A 100 -0.22 -6.64 -0.83
N ALA A 101 0.35 -5.72 -1.62
CA ALA A 101 -0.30 -4.45 -1.95
C ALA A 101 -1.61 -4.68 -2.70
N GLY A 102 -1.59 -5.54 -3.73
CA GLY A 102 -2.77 -5.92 -4.50
C GLY A 102 -3.85 -6.52 -3.61
N TYR A 103 -3.48 -7.49 -2.76
CA TYR A 103 -4.38 -8.13 -1.81
C TYR A 103 -5.09 -7.10 -0.91
N LEU A 104 -4.35 -6.13 -0.35
CA LEU A 104 -4.93 -5.11 0.54
C LEU A 104 -5.82 -4.12 -0.20
N LEU A 105 -5.45 -3.72 -1.41
CA LEU A 105 -6.28 -2.85 -2.25
C LEU A 105 -7.59 -3.55 -2.65
N ASP A 106 -7.53 -4.85 -2.90
CA ASP A 106 -8.70 -5.66 -3.26
C ASP A 106 -9.60 -5.95 -2.04
N LEU A 107 -8.99 -6.03 -0.84
CA LEU A 107 -9.68 -6.19 0.44
C LEU A 107 -10.39 -4.89 0.87
N PHE A 108 -9.68 -3.77 0.85
CA PHE A 108 -10.15 -2.47 1.30
C PHE A 108 -10.51 -1.57 0.12
N THR A 109 -11.54 -1.96 -0.62
CA THR A 109 -12.02 -1.20 -1.78
C THR A 109 -12.36 0.24 -1.38
N ASN A 110 -11.99 1.21 -2.23
CA ASN A 110 -12.14 2.65 -2.01
C ASN A 110 -11.21 3.25 -0.94
N SER A 111 -10.17 2.53 -0.51
CA SER A 111 -9.14 3.12 0.34
C SER A 111 -8.50 4.31 -0.36
N THR A 112 -8.25 5.35 0.44
CA THR A 112 -7.36 6.43 0.04
C THR A 112 -5.94 6.00 0.37
N ILE A 113 -4.98 6.26 -0.51
CA ILE A 113 -3.61 5.77 -0.34
C ILE A 113 -2.58 6.88 -0.32
N SER A 114 -1.49 6.67 0.42
CA SER A 114 -0.27 7.47 0.32
C SER A 114 0.88 6.54 -0.03
N ILE A 115 1.82 7.02 -0.84
CA ILE A 115 2.93 6.22 -1.34
C ILE A 115 4.23 6.93 -1.00
N LYS A 116 5.16 6.21 -0.38
CA LYS A 116 6.53 6.67 -0.12
C LYS A 116 7.50 5.68 -0.73
N LEU A 117 8.35 6.16 -1.61
CA LEU A 117 9.39 5.38 -2.28
C LEU A 117 10.73 5.90 -1.76
N PHE A 118 11.41 5.12 -0.93
CA PHE A 118 12.70 5.48 -0.34
C PHE A 118 13.83 4.62 -0.90
N LYS A 119 15.06 5.12 -0.77
CA LYS A 119 16.25 4.30 -1.03
C LYS A 119 16.27 3.10 -0.06
N PRO A 120 16.68 1.89 -0.51
CA PRO A 120 17.32 1.60 -1.80
C PRO A 120 16.37 1.08 -2.90
N THR A 121 15.06 1.41 -2.91
CA THR A 121 14.12 0.89 -3.91
C THR A 121 14.56 1.20 -5.34
N PRO A 122 14.76 0.18 -6.20
CA PRO A 122 15.13 0.40 -7.60
C PRO A 122 14.04 1.19 -8.36
N PRO A 123 14.40 2.14 -9.22
CA PRO A 123 13.42 2.94 -9.98
C PRO A 123 12.45 2.09 -10.82
N ALA A 124 12.92 0.97 -11.39
CA ALA A 124 12.06 0.02 -12.10
C ALA A 124 11.01 -0.63 -11.18
N SER A 125 11.39 -0.99 -9.96
CA SER A 125 10.47 -1.53 -8.96
C SER A 125 9.42 -0.52 -8.53
N ALA A 126 9.83 0.74 -8.34
CA ALA A 126 8.91 1.83 -8.07
C ALA A 126 7.91 2.02 -9.22
N TRP A 127 8.35 1.99 -10.47
CA TRP A 127 7.46 2.10 -11.62
C TRP A 127 6.46 0.92 -11.72
N GLU A 128 6.91 -0.32 -11.52
CA GLU A 128 6.01 -1.49 -11.50
C GLU A 128 4.98 -1.41 -10.36
N PHE A 129 5.38 -0.92 -9.18
CA PHE A 129 4.45 -0.64 -8.09
C PHE A 129 3.39 0.40 -8.50
N MET A 130 3.82 1.49 -9.13
CA MET A 130 2.90 2.53 -9.60
C MET A 130 1.94 2.03 -10.68
N LYS A 131 2.36 1.14 -11.58
CA LYS A 131 1.45 0.47 -12.53
C LYS A 131 0.36 -0.32 -11.79
N LEU A 132 0.73 -1.09 -10.78
CA LEU A 132 -0.23 -1.86 -9.97
C LEU A 132 -1.24 -0.95 -9.28
N ILE A 133 -0.78 0.19 -8.76
CA ILE A 133 -1.65 1.22 -8.18
C ILE A 133 -2.60 1.76 -9.25
N ASN A 134 -2.08 2.23 -10.38
CA ASN A 134 -2.88 2.81 -11.45
C ASN A 134 -3.90 1.81 -12.03
N GLN A 135 -3.56 0.53 -12.15
CA GLN A 135 -4.50 -0.52 -12.59
C GLN A 135 -5.72 -0.67 -11.68
N ARG A 136 -5.55 -0.48 -10.36
CA ARG A 136 -6.62 -0.59 -9.37
C ARG A 136 -7.35 0.73 -9.11
N GLN A 137 -6.85 1.83 -9.65
CA GLN A 137 -7.42 3.18 -9.53
C GLN A 137 -7.85 3.57 -8.09
N PRO A 138 -7.01 3.36 -7.05
CA PRO A 138 -7.33 3.86 -5.72
C PRO A 138 -7.26 5.39 -5.70
N ARG A 139 -7.86 6.01 -4.68
CA ARG A 139 -7.73 7.46 -4.48
C ARG A 139 -6.34 7.77 -3.93
N ILE A 140 -5.44 8.28 -4.76
CA ILE A 140 -4.08 8.62 -4.33
C ILE A 140 -4.11 9.99 -3.65
N LYS A 141 -3.86 10.01 -2.34
CA LYS A 141 -3.72 11.24 -1.57
C LYS A 141 -2.37 11.87 -1.79
N SER A 142 -1.30 11.10 -1.59
CA SER A 142 0.05 11.62 -1.73
C SER A 142 1.03 10.61 -2.32
N VAL A 143 2.04 11.11 -3.03
CA VAL A 143 3.17 10.34 -3.53
C VAL A 143 4.45 11.10 -3.22
N VAL A 144 5.39 10.44 -2.54
CA VAL A 144 6.73 10.95 -2.24
C VAL A 144 7.75 9.97 -2.78
N ASN A 145 8.60 10.41 -3.69
CA ASN A 145 9.62 9.56 -4.30
C ASN A 145 11.03 10.12 -4.09
N TRP A 146 11.91 9.34 -3.48
CA TRP A 146 13.30 9.71 -3.22
C TRP A 146 14.22 8.96 -4.19
N LEU A 147 14.63 9.66 -5.23
CA LEU A 147 15.39 9.10 -6.33
C LEU A 147 16.90 9.34 -6.19
N SER A 148 17.71 8.43 -6.74
CA SER A 148 19.16 8.62 -6.96
C SER A 148 19.40 9.17 -8.37
N GLY A 149 20.50 9.92 -8.57
CA GLY A 149 20.78 10.64 -9.82
C GLY A 149 20.70 9.80 -11.11
N ASP A 150 20.99 8.50 -11.04
CA ASP A 150 20.98 7.58 -12.19
C ASP A 150 19.57 7.18 -12.68
N SER A 151 18.50 7.80 -12.15
CA SER A 151 17.11 7.37 -12.35
C SER A 151 16.25 8.35 -13.17
N SER A 152 16.87 9.31 -13.86
CA SER A 152 16.17 10.35 -14.61
C SER A 152 15.17 9.80 -15.65
N GLU A 153 15.40 8.62 -16.23
CA GLU A 153 14.47 8.00 -17.19
C GLU A 153 13.19 7.42 -16.55
N PHE A 154 13.20 7.13 -15.25
CA PHE A 154 12.05 6.56 -14.54
C PHE A 154 11.18 7.64 -13.89
N VAL A 155 11.72 8.84 -13.68
CA VAL A 155 10.96 9.98 -13.14
C VAL A 155 9.70 10.24 -13.98
N PRO A 156 9.78 10.42 -15.32
CA PRO A 156 8.59 10.67 -16.13
C PRO A 156 7.65 9.48 -16.12
N LYS A 157 8.17 8.25 -16.21
CA LYS A 157 7.37 7.01 -16.19
C LYS A 157 6.54 6.89 -14.91
N ILE A 158 7.12 7.18 -13.74
CA ILE A 158 6.42 7.16 -12.45
C ILE A 158 5.37 8.27 -12.37
N LEU A 159 5.71 9.47 -12.83
CA LEU A 159 4.77 10.59 -12.88
C LEU A 159 3.59 10.34 -13.82
N ASP A 160 3.83 9.67 -14.94
CA ASP A 160 2.80 9.31 -15.92
C ASP A 160 1.81 8.27 -15.38
N GLU A 161 2.18 7.47 -14.38
CA GLU A 161 1.25 6.60 -13.64
C GLU A 161 0.43 7.36 -12.58
N CYS A 162 0.84 8.58 -12.21
CA CYS A 162 0.14 9.43 -11.24
C CYS A 162 -0.98 10.24 -11.91
N THR A 163 -2.03 9.55 -12.38
CA THR A 163 -3.17 10.15 -13.10
C THR A 163 -3.94 11.18 -12.27
N GLU A 164 -4.27 10.84 -11.02
CA GLU A 164 -5.10 11.65 -10.12
C GLU A 164 -4.53 11.58 -8.69
N VAL A 165 -3.74 12.59 -8.31
CA VAL A 165 -3.21 12.77 -6.94
C VAL A 165 -3.92 13.95 -6.29
N ILE A 166 -4.52 13.73 -5.12
CA ILE A 166 -5.46 14.67 -4.52
C ILE A 166 -4.76 15.78 -3.72
N ASP A 167 -3.71 15.44 -2.96
CA ASP A 167 -3.10 16.41 -2.03
C ASP A 167 -1.68 16.79 -2.45
N PHE A 168 -0.79 15.80 -2.58
CA PHE A 168 0.65 16.08 -2.62
C PHE A 168 1.45 15.11 -3.48
N LEU A 169 2.26 15.66 -4.39
CA LEU A 169 3.21 14.92 -5.21
C LEU A 169 4.59 15.56 -5.06
N ALA A 170 5.56 14.80 -4.58
CA ALA A 170 6.95 15.25 -4.49
C ALA A 170 7.91 14.21 -5.02
N ILE A 171 8.85 14.67 -5.83
CA ILE A 171 10.00 13.90 -6.27
C ILE A 171 11.23 14.62 -5.75
N LEU A 172 11.96 13.95 -4.86
CA LEU A 172 13.16 14.44 -4.23
C LEU A 172 14.35 13.70 -4.83
N GLY A 173 15.31 14.44 -5.36
CA GLY A 173 16.50 13.86 -5.97
C GLY A 173 17.58 14.91 -6.17
N THR A 174 18.84 14.47 -6.16
CA THR A 174 19.99 15.24 -6.65
C THR A 174 20.20 14.85 -8.10
N TYR A 175 19.84 15.75 -9.02
CA TYR A 175 20.08 15.55 -10.45
C TYR A 175 21.39 16.24 -10.82
N PRO A 176 22.27 15.58 -11.60
CA PRO A 176 23.48 16.22 -12.11
C PRO A 176 23.16 17.29 -13.18
N ASP A 177 22.00 17.17 -13.84
CA ASP A 177 21.55 18.05 -14.93
C ASP A 177 20.22 18.74 -14.58
N ASP A 178 19.92 19.84 -15.28
CA ASP A 178 18.62 20.53 -15.22
C ASP A 178 17.50 19.61 -15.75
N PHE A 179 16.83 18.88 -14.85
CA PHE A 179 15.72 18.01 -15.19
C PHE A 179 14.42 18.82 -15.33
N VAL A 180 13.87 18.85 -16.54
CA VAL A 180 12.55 19.45 -16.82
C VAL A 180 11.58 18.35 -17.23
N TYR A 181 10.53 18.15 -16.44
CA TYR A 181 9.43 17.25 -16.79
C TYR A 181 8.30 18.04 -17.45
N THR A 182 7.91 17.62 -18.66
CA THR A 182 6.70 18.10 -19.33
C THR A 182 5.66 16.99 -19.27
N PRO A 183 4.56 17.14 -18.51
CA PRO A 183 3.59 16.09 -18.38
C PRO A 183 2.83 15.89 -19.70
N PRO A 184 2.56 14.63 -20.12
CA PRO A 184 1.83 14.35 -21.36
C PRO A 184 0.35 14.77 -21.29
N ARG A 185 -0.14 15.02 -20.07
CA ARG A 185 -1.48 15.53 -19.79
C ARG A 185 -1.42 16.52 -18.63
N PRO A 186 -2.29 17.54 -18.58
CA PRO A 186 -2.37 18.42 -17.43
C PRO A 186 -2.67 17.63 -16.15
N PHE A 187 -1.97 17.94 -15.05
CA PHE A 187 -2.38 17.44 -13.74
C PHE A 187 -3.74 18.05 -13.38
N LYS A 188 -4.71 17.20 -13.05
CA LYS A 188 -5.97 17.66 -12.46
C LYS A 188 -5.71 18.01 -10.99
N ALA A 189 -5.15 19.19 -10.72
CA ALA A 189 -5.19 19.76 -9.39
C ALA A 189 -6.62 20.27 -9.13
N LYS A 190 -7.24 19.87 -8.03
CA LYS A 190 -8.52 20.42 -7.56
C LYS A 190 -8.29 21.52 -6.54
#